data_AF-A0A3N1NUI9-F1
#
_entry.id   AF-A0A3N1NUI9-F1
#
_cell.length_a   1.000
_cell.length_b   1.000
_cell.length_c   1.000
_cell.angle_alpha   90.00
_cell.angle_beta   90.00
_cell.angle_gamma   90.00
#
_symmetry.space_group_name_H-M   'P 1'
#
loop_
_entity.id
_entity.type
_entity.pdbx_description
1 polymer ?
#
loop_
_entity_poly.entity_id
_entity_poly.type
_entity_poly.pdbx_seq_one_letter_code
_entity_poly.pdbx_strand_id
1 'polypeptide(L)'
;MDIVSFFSPFFDFLWWVILLCTAVVIIITLATPKKGRKSPKSPFKYDPKAPWPFTKARLLTDAEKEAFDRLRDALPQHYIFAQVQLSQMMDVKPGHDFRQWFNRISRMSADFVVVSSDLDTVAAIEIDDTTHRDPKRMEADSKKAKALKAAGIKLVRWDARRVPKPEVIRQEVLGVVQKAVNPVSHTEIESVEVVP
;
A
#
# COMPACT_ATOMS: atom_id res chain seq x y z
N MET A 1 34.71 56.25 -29.05
CA MET A 1 35.39 55.14 -28.34
C MET A 1 34.46 54.74 -27.22
N ASP A 2 33.78 53.62 -27.41
CA ASP A 2 32.68 53.22 -26.55
C ASP A 2 33.22 52.70 -25.21
N ILE A 3 32.69 53.21 -24.10
CA ILE A 3 33.07 52.80 -22.74
C ILE A 3 32.93 51.26 -22.56
N VAL A 4 32.08 50.63 -23.36
CA VAL A 4 31.82 49.19 -23.37
C VAL A 4 33.06 48.37 -23.81
N SER A 5 33.86 48.87 -24.76
CA SER A 5 35.04 48.15 -25.27
C SER A 5 36.27 48.28 -24.37
N PHE A 6 36.30 49.26 -23.46
CA PHE A 6 37.40 49.45 -22.51
C PHE A 6 37.30 48.50 -21.31
N PHE A 7 36.09 48.14 -20.88
CA PHE A 7 35.86 47.23 -19.75
C PHE A 7 35.61 45.75 -20.15
N SER A 8 35.38 45.45 -21.43
CA SER A 8 35.18 44.08 -21.96
C SER A 8 36.22 43.06 -21.45
N PRO A 9 37.55 43.29 -21.56
CA PRO A 9 38.51 42.26 -21.19
C PRO A 9 38.51 41.95 -19.68
N PHE A 10 38.11 42.92 -18.84
CA PHE A 10 37.98 42.70 -17.39
C PHE A 10 36.73 41.91 -17.04
N PHE A 11 35.60 42.18 -17.71
CA PHE A 11 34.38 41.39 -17.53
C PHE A 11 34.56 39.98 -18.09
N ASP A 12 35.17 39.81 -19.26
CA ASP A 12 35.48 38.51 -19.85
C ASP A 12 36.38 37.69 -18.92
N PHE A 13 37.45 38.30 -18.39
CA PHE A 13 38.33 37.63 -17.42
C PHE A 13 37.58 37.21 -16.15
N LEU A 14 36.72 38.08 -15.61
CA LEU A 14 35.91 37.77 -14.42
C LEU A 14 34.92 36.63 -14.69
N TRP A 15 34.29 36.60 -15.86
CA TRP A 15 33.38 35.52 -16.28
C TRP A 15 34.11 34.19 -16.48
N TRP A 16 35.33 34.19 -17.04
CA TRP A 16 36.16 32.98 -17.15
C TRP A 16 36.61 32.45 -15.79
N VAL A 17 36.91 33.33 -14.82
CA VAL A 17 37.22 32.92 -13.44
C VAL A 17 36.00 32.30 -12.76
N ILE A 18 34.80 32.87 -12.95
CA ILE A 18 33.55 32.32 -12.41
C ILE A 18 33.24 30.94 -13.04
N LEU A 19 33.42 30.78 -14.35
CA LEU A 19 33.25 29.50 -15.05
C LEU A 19 34.24 28.44 -14.56
N LEU A 20 35.50 28.80 -14.31
CA LEU A 20 36.50 27.90 -13.76
C LEU A 20 36.12 27.46 -12.33
N CYS A 21 35.75 28.41 -11.47
CA CYS A 21 35.35 28.12 -10.10
C CYS A 21 34.11 27.21 -10.04
N THR A 22 33.11 27.45 -10.89
CA THR A 22 31.90 26.61 -10.96
C THR A 22 32.22 25.21 -11.49
N ALA A 23 33.06 25.08 -12.52
CA ALA A 23 33.51 23.78 -13.02
C ALA A 23 34.28 22.98 -11.95
N VAL A 24 35.14 23.63 -11.18
CA VAL A 24 35.88 22.99 -10.07
C VAL A 24 34.93 22.51 -8.97
N VAL A 25 33.92 23.30 -8.61
CA VAL A 25 32.89 22.90 -7.62
C VAL A 25 32.06 21.71 -8.13
N ILE A 26 31.74 21.66 -9.42
CA ILE A 26 31.03 20.53 -10.04
C ILE A 26 31.91 19.27 -10.03
N ILE A 27 33.20 19.40 -10.34
CA ILE A 27 34.13 18.27 -10.31
C ILE A 27 34.30 17.75 -8.87
N ILE A 28 34.42 18.63 -7.87
CA ILE A 28 34.53 18.23 -6.45
C ILE A 28 33.24 17.53 -5.98
N THR A 29 32.06 18.01 -6.39
CA THR A 29 30.78 17.39 -6.02
C THR A 29 30.54 16.05 -6.73
N LEU A 30 31.07 15.86 -7.94
CA LEU A 30 30.99 14.58 -8.67
C LEU A 30 32.09 13.58 -8.26
N ALA A 31 33.28 14.05 -7.87
CA ALA A 31 34.42 13.20 -7.52
C ALA A 31 34.42 12.75 -6.06
N THR A 32 33.57 13.32 -5.20
CA THR A 32 33.42 12.81 -3.83
C THR A 32 32.58 11.53 -3.85
N PRO A 33 33.15 10.37 -3.52
CA PRO A 33 32.37 9.14 -3.46
C PRO A 33 31.28 9.33 -2.41
N LYS A 34 30.01 9.10 -2.79
CA LYS A 34 28.90 9.02 -1.83
C LYS A 34 29.23 7.91 -0.83
N LYS A 35 29.83 8.31 0.29
CA LYS A 35 30.20 7.42 1.38
C LYS A 35 28.90 7.00 2.05
N GLY A 36 28.23 6.00 1.47
CA GLY A 36 27.08 5.37 2.07
C GLY A 36 27.45 4.98 3.49
N ARG A 37 26.65 5.38 4.47
CA ARG A 37 26.77 4.95 5.87
C ARG A 37 26.83 3.43 5.85
N LYS A 38 28.03 2.85 6.00
CA LYS A 38 28.19 1.44 6.32
C LYS A 38 27.59 1.31 7.71
N SER A 39 26.40 0.72 7.78
CA SER A 39 25.78 0.39 9.07
C SER A 39 26.76 -0.47 9.86
N PRO A 40 26.97 -0.19 11.16
CA PRO A 40 27.81 -1.05 12.00
C PRO A 40 27.25 -2.47 11.92
N LYS A 41 28.13 -3.45 11.63
CA LYS A 41 27.74 -4.86 11.65
C LYS A 41 27.32 -5.19 13.10
N SER A 42 26.05 -5.54 13.28
CA SER A 42 25.55 -5.99 14.58
C SER A 42 26.41 -7.16 15.09
N PRO A 43 26.80 -7.17 16.38
CA PRO A 43 27.61 -8.24 16.98
C PRO A 43 26.82 -9.55 17.18
N PHE A 44 25.54 -9.59 16.80
CA PHE A 44 24.71 -10.77 16.96
C PHE A 44 25.23 -11.93 16.09
N LYS A 45 25.75 -12.98 16.74
CA LYS A 45 26.13 -14.24 16.10
C LYS A 45 25.10 -15.29 16.51
N TYR A 46 24.37 -15.82 15.53
CA TYR A 46 23.43 -16.92 15.77
C TYR A 46 24.20 -18.16 16.22
N ASP A 47 23.87 -18.67 17.40
CA ASP A 47 24.30 -19.97 17.90
C ASP A 47 23.10 -20.93 17.88
N PRO A 48 23.07 -21.93 16.98
CA PRO A 48 21.99 -22.90 16.90
C PRO A 48 21.76 -23.70 18.19
N LYS A 49 22.77 -23.77 19.08
CA LYS A 49 22.71 -24.51 20.34
C LYS A 49 22.25 -23.66 21.52
N ALA A 50 22.26 -22.34 21.38
CA ALA A 50 21.78 -21.45 22.42
C ALA A 50 20.26 -21.59 22.61
N PRO A 51 19.74 -21.39 23.84
CA PRO A 51 18.31 -21.38 24.07
C PRO A 51 17.63 -20.25 23.28
N TRP A 52 16.48 -20.54 22.69
CA TRP A 52 15.74 -19.59 21.86
C TRP A 52 14.99 -18.59 22.75
N PRO A 53 15.17 -17.27 22.54
CA PRO A 53 14.62 -16.24 23.43
C PRO A 53 13.17 -15.86 23.09
N PHE A 54 12.31 -16.82 22.75
CA PHE A 54 10.92 -16.56 22.36
C PHE A 54 9.95 -16.72 23.52
N THR A 55 8.98 -15.83 23.60
CA THR A 55 7.83 -15.93 24.51
C THR A 55 6.53 -15.85 23.72
N LYS A 56 5.43 -16.33 24.29
CA LYS A 56 4.12 -16.25 23.68
C LYS A 56 3.63 -14.79 23.69
N ALA A 57 3.26 -14.28 22.51
CA ALA A 57 2.59 -12.99 22.35
C ALA A 57 1.07 -13.17 22.20
N ARG A 58 0.31 -12.10 22.44
CA ARG A 58 -1.10 -12.02 22.01
C ARG A 58 -1.14 -11.95 20.49
N LEU A 59 -2.07 -12.69 19.88
CA LEU A 59 -2.23 -12.69 18.41
C LEU A 59 -2.90 -11.41 17.91
N LEU A 60 -3.91 -10.93 18.65
CA LEU A 60 -4.70 -9.76 18.33
C LEU A 60 -4.64 -8.74 19.47
N THR A 61 -4.63 -7.46 19.10
CA THR A 61 -4.93 -6.33 19.97
C THR A 61 -6.41 -6.32 20.35
N ASP A 62 -6.79 -5.49 21.34
CA ASP A 62 -8.18 -5.41 21.78
C ASP A 62 -9.11 -4.85 20.68
N ALA A 63 -8.64 -3.88 19.89
CA ALA A 63 -9.38 -3.34 18.75
C ALA A 63 -9.56 -4.37 17.62
N GLU A 64 -8.52 -5.14 17.32
CA GLU A 64 -8.62 -6.24 16.35
C GLU A 64 -9.55 -7.34 16.84
N LYS A 65 -9.54 -7.66 18.14
CA LYS A 65 -10.47 -8.64 18.71
C LYS A 65 -11.92 -8.20 18.54
N GLU A 66 -12.22 -6.92 18.80
CA GLU A 66 -13.56 -6.37 18.57
C GLU A 66 -13.96 -6.44 17.09
N ALA A 67 -13.04 -6.11 16.18
CA ALA A 67 -13.27 -6.25 14.74
C ALA A 67 -13.52 -7.71 14.33
N PHE A 68 -12.76 -8.65 14.89
CA PHE A 68 -12.93 -10.08 14.63
C PHE A 68 -14.30 -10.59 15.06
N ASP A 69 -14.76 -10.23 16.27
CA ASP A 69 -16.07 -10.64 16.76
C ASP A 69 -17.19 -10.07 15.87
N ARG A 70 -17.10 -8.80 15.47
CA ARG A 70 -18.07 -8.17 14.55
C ARG A 70 -18.06 -8.79 13.14
N LEU A 71 -16.88 -9.18 12.63
CA LEU A 71 -16.74 -9.89 11.36
C LEU A 71 -17.46 -11.24 11.41
N ARG A 72 -17.28 -12.01 12.50
CA ARG A 72 -17.95 -13.30 12.69
C ARG A 72 -19.47 -13.14 12.74
N ASP A 73 -19.96 -12.11 13.43
CA ASP A 73 -21.40 -11.83 13.52
C ASP A 73 -21.98 -11.38 12.16
N ALA A 74 -21.23 -10.57 11.42
CA ALA A 74 -21.65 -10.05 10.11
C ALA A 74 -21.68 -11.14 9.02
N LEU A 75 -20.74 -12.08 9.07
CA LEU A 75 -20.43 -13.04 8.01
C LEU A 75 -20.41 -14.49 8.52
N PRO A 76 -21.51 -15.01 9.10
CA PRO A 76 -21.51 -16.31 9.77
C PRO A 76 -21.26 -17.51 8.84
N GLN A 77 -21.35 -17.32 7.52
CA GLN A 77 -21.09 -18.35 6.50
C GLN A 77 -19.69 -18.24 5.87
N HIS A 78 -18.83 -17.37 6.40
CA HIS A 78 -17.47 -17.17 5.91
C HIS A 78 -16.46 -17.53 6.99
N TYR A 79 -15.27 -17.96 6.57
CA TYR A 79 -14.13 -18.11 7.46
C TYR A 79 -13.40 -16.78 7.58
N ILE A 80 -12.89 -16.50 8.79
CA ILE A 80 -12.08 -15.32 9.08
C ILE A 80 -10.72 -15.79 9.55
N PHE A 81 -9.68 -15.48 8.80
CA PHE A 81 -8.29 -15.73 9.18
C PHE A 81 -7.62 -14.44 9.61
N ALA A 82 -6.91 -14.46 10.73
CA ALA A 82 -6.21 -13.30 11.27
C ALA A 82 -4.72 -13.31 10.91
N GLN A 83 -4.12 -12.12 10.75
CA GLN A 83 -2.67 -11.93 10.59
C GLN A 83 -2.07 -12.73 9.42
N VAL A 84 -2.78 -12.75 8.28
CA VAL A 84 -2.40 -13.55 7.11
C VAL A 84 -1.39 -12.80 6.25
N GLN A 85 -0.26 -13.42 5.96
CA GLN A 85 0.74 -12.83 5.06
C GLN A 85 0.21 -12.77 3.63
N LEU A 86 0.47 -11.65 2.93
CA LEU A 86 0.08 -11.50 1.53
C LEU A 86 0.67 -12.59 0.63
N SER A 87 1.87 -13.08 0.96
CA SER A 87 2.53 -14.19 0.25
C SER A 87 1.77 -15.52 0.30
N GLN A 88 0.78 -15.66 1.18
CA GLN A 88 -0.07 -16.85 1.27
C GLN A 88 -1.35 -16.73 0.43
N MET A 89 -1.68 -15.53 -0.06
CA MET A 89 -2.95 -15.25 -0.74
C MET A 89 -2.79 -14.96 -2.24
N MET A 90 -1.57 -14.85 -2.74
CA MET A 90 -1.33 -14.47 -4.14
C MET A 90 -0.09 -15.14 -4.70
N ASP A 91 -0.13 -15.40 -6.00
CA ASP A 91 0.99 -15.98 -6.74
C ASP A 91 1.56 -14.99 -7.76
N VAL A 92 2.77 -15.27 -8.23
CA VAL A 92 3.47 -14.51 -9.24
C VAL A 92 3.09 -15.05 -10.62
N LYS A 93 2.60 -14.17 -11.51
CA LYS A 93 2.21 -14.56 -12.87
C LYS A 93 3.39 -15.21 -13.62
N PRO A 94 3.12 -16.19 -14.52
CA PRO A 94 4.16 -16.81 -15.34
C PRO A 94 5.00 -15.77 -16.11
N GLY A 95 6.29 -16.05 -16.25
CA GLY A 95 7.24 -15.15 -16.93
C GLY A 95 7.88 -14.06 -16.05
N HIS A 96 7.61 -14.06 -14.74
CA HIS A 96 8.25 -13.17 -13.77
C HIS A 96 9.11 -13.91 -12.75
N ASP A 97 10.14 -13.25 -12.20
CA ASP A 97 10.99 -13.82 -11.14
C ASP A 97 10.22 -13.94 -9.83
N PHE A 98 9.89 -15.17 -9.44
CA PHE A 98 9.17 -15.46 -8.21
C PHE A 98 9.85 -14.87 -6.97
N ARG A 99 11.17 -15.08 -6.82
CA ARG A 99 11.90 -14.65 -5.61
C ARG A 99 11.90 -13.13 -5.47
N GLN A 100 12.07 -12.42 -6.59
CA GLN A 100 12.06 -10.96 -6.60
C GLN A 100 10.71 -10.40 -6.13
N TRP A 101 9.59 -10.98 -6.60
CA TRP A 101 8.26 -10.54 -6.22
C TRP A 101 7.84 -11.02 -4.83
N PHE A 102 8.17 -12.25 -4.46
CA PHE A 102 7.95 -12.79 -3.11
C PHE A 102 8.60 -11.91 -2.03
N ASN A 103 9.84 -11.47 -2.25
CA ASN A 103 10.53 -10.57 -1.31
C ASN A 103 9.82 -9.23 -1.13
N ARG A 104 9.00 -8.79 -2.09
CA ARG A 104 8.26 -7.53 -1.98
C ARG A 104 7.06 -7.63 -1.04
N ILE A 105 6.44 -8.81 -0.93
CA ILE A 105 5.18 -9.03 -0.20
C ILE A 105 5.33 -9.89 1.06
N SER A 106 6.41 -10.66 1.20
CA SER A 106 6.64 -11.63 2.30
C SER A 106 6.72 -11.03 3.70
N ARG A 107 6.78 -9.70 3.83
CA ARG A 107 6.76 -8.99 5.12
C ARG A 107 5.47 -8.21 5.35
N MET A 108 4.49 -8.39 4.47
CA MET A 108 3.19 -7.73 4.56
C MET A 108 2.16 -8.76 5.00
N SER A 109 1.32 -8.38 5.96
CA SER A 109 0.13 -9.11 6.37
C SER A 109 -1.11 -8.25 6.19
N ALA A 110 -2.25 -8.92 6.04
CA ALA A 110 -3.56 -8.36 6.32
C ALA A 110 -3.96 -8.72 7.75
N ASP A 111 -4.65 -7.82 8.44
CA ASP A 111 -5.11 -8.07 9.81
C ASP A 111 -6.17 -9.17 9.80
N PHE A 112 -7.08 -9.12 8.83
CA PHE A 112 -8.03 -10.20 8.56
C PHE A 112 -8.19 -10.52 7.08
N VAL A 113 -8.54 -11.77 6.80
CA VAL A 113 -8.92 -12.25 5.47
C VAL A 113 -10.25 -12.96 5.60
N VAL A 114 -11.23 -12.49 4.84
CA VAL A 114 -12.53 -13.11 4.69
C VAL A 114 -12.45 -14.13 3.57
N VAL A 115 -12.87 -15.36 3.87
CA VAL A 115 -12.77 -16.50 2.97
C VAL A 115 -14.15 -17.16 2.83
N SER A 116 -14.52 -17.51 1.61
CA SER A 116 -15.80 -18.17 1.31
C SER A 116 -15.85 -19.60 1.87
N SER A 117 -17.02 -20.24 1.80
CA SER A 117 -17.18 -21.66 2.15
C SER A 117 -16.29 -22.58 1.30
N ASP A 118 -15.98 -22.17 0.07
CA ASP A 118 -15.15 -22.91 -0.88
C ASP A 118 -13.64 -22.66 -0.70
N LEU A 119 -13.26 -21.95 0.37
CA LEU A 119 -11.88 -21.57 0.72
C LEU A 119 -11.24 -20.56 -0.24
N ASP A 120 -12.05 -19.79 -0.96
CA ASP A 120 -11.58 -18.68 -1.80
C ASP A 120 -11.50 -17.36 -1.02
N THR A 121 -10.46 -16.58 -1.30
CA THR A 121 -10.28 -15.25 -0.68
C THR A 121 -11.30 -14.26 -1.24
N VAL A 122 -12.13 -13.70 -0.35
CA VAL A 122 -13.16 -12.70 -0.70
C VAL A 122 -12.63 -11.28 -0.52
N ALA A 123 -12.01 -11.00 0.62
CA ALA A 123 -11.49 -9.68 0.95
C ALA A 123 -10.38 -9.74 2.00
N ALA A 124 -9.44 -8.80 1.92
CA ALA A 124 -8.51 -8.46 2.98
C ALA A 124 -9.00 -7.22 3.74
N ILE A 125 -8.89 -7.24 5.06
CA ILE A 125 -9.31 -6.16 5.96
C ILE A 125 -8.08 -5.63 6.70
N GLU A 126 -7.99 -4.30 6.82
CA GLU A 126 -6.99 -3.59 7.63
C GLU A 126 -7.66 -2.71 8.68
N ILE A 127 -7.09 -2.69 9.88
CA ILE A 127 -7.54 -1.90 11.02
C ILE A 127 -6.46 -0.84 11.32
N ASP A 128 -6.71 0.39 10.86
CA ASP A 128 -5.74 1.50 10.94
C ASP A 128 -6.05 2.44 12.11
N ASP A 129 -5.02 2.90 12.84
CA ASP A 129 -5.13 4.10 13.67
C ASP A 129 -4.73 5.32 12.81
N THR A 130 -5.71 6.18 12.49
CA THR A 130 -5.56 7.27 11.50
C THR A 130 -4.70 8.44 11.98
N THR A 131 -4.01 8.33 13.11
CA THR A 131 -3.38 9.45 13.83
C THR A 131 -2.02 9.91 13.29
N HIS A 132 -1.31 9.16 12.43
CA HIS A 132 0.02 9.56 11.94
C HIS A 132 0.25 9.34 10.44
N ARG A 133 0.33 10.45 9.69
CA ARG A 133 0.69 10.49 8.25
C ARG A 133 2.20 10.55 8.04
N ASP A 134 2.92 9.48 8.41
CA ASP A 134 4.33 9.33 8.05
C ASP A 134 4.43 8.94 6.55
N PRO A 135 5.23 9.65 5.73
CA PRO A 135 5.46 9.30 4.33
C PRO A 135 5.85 7.83 4.09
N LYS A 136 6.61 7.21 5.01
CA LYS A 136 7.00 5.80 4.91
C LYS A 136 5.81 4.86 5.09
N ARG A 137 4.88 5.18 5.99
CA ARG A 137 3.64 4.40 6.16
C ARG A 137 2.78 4.51 4.91
N MET A 138 2.64 5.71 4.36
CA MET A 138 1.91 5.94 3.10
C MET A 138 2.48 5.11 1.93
N GLU A 139 3.81 5.04 1.81
CA GLU A 139 4.45 4.23 0.77
C GLU A 139 4.18 2.72 0.99
N ALA A 140 4.31 2.23 2.23
CA ALA A 140 4.04 0.84 2.57
C ALA A 140 2.58 0.46 2.28
N ASP A 141 1.64 1.32 2.68
CA ASP A 141 0.21 1.16 2.47
C ASP A 141 -0.16 1.14 0.99
N SER A 142 0.42 2.07 0.22
CA SER A 142 0.26 2.14 -1.23
C SER A 142 0.77 0.86 -1.90
N LYS A 143 1.92 0.35 -1.46
CA LYS A 143 2.49 -0.90 -1.97
C LYS A 143 1.60 -2.11 -1.64
N LYS A 144 1.05 -2.19 -0.42
CA LYS A 144 0.11 -3.24 -0.02
C LYS A 144 -1.16 -3.19 -0.86
N ALA A 145 -1.77 -2.01 -0.99
CA ALA A 145 -2.97 -1.81 -1.81
C ALA A 145 -2.72 -2.17 -3.28
N LYS A 146 -1.56 -1.80 -3.83
CA LYS A 146 -1.16 -2.18 -5.20
C LYS A 146 -1.04 -3.69 -5.37
N ALA A 147 -0.46 -4.40 -4.40
CA ALA A 147 -0.33 -5.86 -4.46
C ALA A 147 -1.69 -6.57 -4.43
N LEU A 148 -2.55 -6.22 -3.46
CA LEU A 148 -3.90 -6.79 -3.34
C LEU A 148 -4.74 -6.51 -4.58
N LYS A 149 -4.72 -5.27 -5.10
CA LYS A 149 -5.40 -4.91 -6.34
C LYS A 149 -4.90 -5.72 -7.54
N ALA A 150 -3.59 -5.91 -7.66
CA ALA A 150 -3.00 -6.71 -8.75
C ALA A 150 -3.37 -8.20 -8.67
N ALA A 151 -3.63 -8.71 -7.47
CA ALA A 151 -4.11 -10.06 -7.21
C ALA A 151 -5.64 -10.21 -7.32
N GLY A 152 -6.38 -9.12 -7.57
CA GLY A 152 -7.85 -9.14 -7.62
C GLY A 152 -8.51 -9.26 -6.24
N ILE A 153 -7.77 -9.06 -5.15
CA ILE A 153 -8.28 -9.15 -3.78
C ILE A 153 -8.80 -7.79 -3.35
N LYS A 154 -10.06 -7.75 -2.92
CA LYS A 154 -10.69 -6.55 -2.37
C LYS A 154 -10.02 -6.15 -1.05
N LEU A 155 -9.66 -4.87 -0.92
CA LEU A 155 -9.14 -4.31 0.33
C LEU A 155 -10.19 -3.42 0.99
N VAL A 156 -10.53 -3.72 2.23
CA VAL A 156 -11.40 -2.91 3.09
C VAL A 156 -10.57 -2.35 4.25
N ARG A 157 -10.77 -1.08 4.60
CA ARG A 157 -10.03 -0.41 5.67
C ARG A 157 -10.98 0.23 6.67
N TRP A 158 -10.74 0.01 7.95
CA TRP A 158 -11.52 0.62 9.03
C TRP A 158 -10.62 1.38 10.00
N ASP A 159 -11.13 2.46 10.59
CA ASP A 159 -10.47 3.11 11.73
C ASP A 159 -10.67 2.22 12.96
N ALA A 160 -9.60 1.91 13.67
CA ALA A 160 -9.61 1.07 14.87
C ALA A 160 -10.62 1.54 15.94
N ARG A 161 -10.90 2.84 16.00
CA ARG A 161 -11.85 3.44 16.95
C ARG A 161 -13.30 3.40 16.48
N ARG A 162 -13.52 3.07 15.20
CA ARG A 162 -14.82 3.14 14.52
C ARG A 162 -15.02 1.95 13.59
N VAL A 163 -14.83 0.74 14.10
CA VAL A 163 -15.23 -0.47 13.38
C VAL A 163 -16.72 -0.37 13.05
N PRO A 164 -17.18 -0.69 11.81
CA PRO A 164 -18.58 -0.58 11.44
C PRO A 164 -19.47 -1.60 12.17
N LYS A 165 -20.80 -1.41 12.06
CA LYS A 165 -21.79 -2.39 12.53
C LYS A 165 -21.88 -3.57 11.56
N PRO A 166 -22.34 -4.75 12.00
CA PRO A 166 -22.37 -5.96 11.18
C PRO A 166 -23.06 -5.81 9.81
N GLU A 167 -24.12 -5.01 9.71
CA GLU A 167 -24.85 -4.78 8.46
C GLU A 167 -23.99 -4.06 7.42
N VAL A 168 -23.25 -3.03 7.87
CA VAL A 168 -22.32 -2.26 7.03
C VAL A 168 -21.14 -3.13 6.64
N ILE A 169 -20.59 -3.92 7.56
CA ILE A 169 -19.52 -4.88 7.27
C ILE A 169 -19.95 -5.83 6.14
N ARG A 170 -21.15 -6.40 6.23
CA ARG A 170 -21.65 -7.31 5.20
C ARG A 170 -21.73 -6.64 3.82
N GLN A 171 -22.25 -5.40 3.77
CA GLN A 171 -22.33 -4.64 2.52
C GLN A 171 -20.94 -4.28 1.98
N GLU A 172 -20.04 -3.79 2.82
CA GLU A 172 -18.70 -3.39 2.42
C GLU A 172 -17.85 -4.57 1.98
N VAL A 173 -17.97 -5.73 2.62
CA VAL A 173 -17.18 -6.93 2.30
C VAL A 173 -17.78 -7.66 1.10
N LEU A 174 -19.03 -8.11 1.20
CA LEU A 174 -19.65 -8.95 0.17
C LEU A 174 -20.13 -8.16 -1.04
N GLY A 175 -20.33 -6.84 -0.88
CA GLY A 175 -20.79 -5.88 -1.89
C GLY A 175 -21.38 -6.54 -3.11
N VAL A 176 -22.70 -6.82 -3.06
CA VAL A 176 -23.46 -7.25 -4.24
C VAL A 176 -23.03 -6.32 -5.36
N VAL A 177 -22.37 -6.88 -6.38
CA VAL A 177 -22.13 -6.14 -7.62
C VAL A 177 -23.53 -5.77 -8.09
N GLN A 178 -23.95 -4.52 -7.85
CA GLN A 178 -25.01 -3.96 -8.67
C GLN A 178 -24.40 -3.92 -10.07
N LYS A 179 -24.56 -5.01 -10.82
CA LYS A 179 -24.70 -4.90 -12.27
C LYS A 179 -25.76 -3.82 -12.41
N ALA A 180 -25.38 -2.69 -13.01
CA ALA A 180 -26.34 -1.70 -13.43
C ALA A 180 -27.35 -2.41 -14.35
N VAL A 181 -28.45 -2.87 -13.78
CA VAL A 181 -29.67 -3.09 -14.53
C VAL A 181 -30.13 -1.67 -14.79
N ASN A 182 -29.81 -1.16 -15.98
CA ASN A 182 -30.44 0.05 -16.48
C ASN A 182 -31.96 -0.14 -16.30
N PRO A 183 -32.64 0.71 -15.51
CA PRO A 183 -34.09 0.75 -15.61
C PRO A 183 -34.39 1.26 -17.02
N VAL A 184 -34.96 0.38 -17.85
CA VAL A 184 -35.59 0.79 -19.10
C VAL A 184 -36.60 1.86 -18.73
N SER A 185 -36.40 3.06 -19.28
CA SER A 185 -37.31 4.20 -19.15
C SER A 185 -38.65 3.83 -19.76
N HIS A 186 -39.60 3.38 -18.94
CA HIS A 186 -41.00 3.43 -19.31
C HIS A 186 -41.51 4.85 -19.03
N THR A 187 -41.36 5.71 -20.03
CA THR A 187 -42.26 6.84 -20.22
C THR A 187 -42.55 6.95 -21.71
N GLU A 188 -43.57 6.23 -22.17
CA GLU A 188 -44.49 6.79 -23.15
C GLU A 188 -45.87 6.21 -22.88
N ILE A 189 -46.73 7.07 -22.34
CA ILE A 189 -48.14 6.85 -22.16
C ILE A 189 -48.73 6.99 -23.56
N GLU A 190 -49.05 5.88 -24.21
CA GLU A 190 -49.84 5.93 -25.43
C GLU A 190 -51.27 6.29 -25.05
N SER A 191 -51.65 7.46 -25.52
CA SER A 191 -52.94 8.11 -25.37
C SER A 191 -54.07 7.31 -26.00
N VAL A 192 -55.16 7.26 -25.24
CA VAL A 192 -56.53 6.95 -25.66
C VAL A 192 -56.87 7.54 -27.02
N GLU A 193 -57.35 6.69 -27.94
CA GLU A 193 -58.27 7.08 -29.00
C GLU A 193 -59.46 6.10 -28.97
N VAL A 194 -60.60 6.60 -28.50
CA VAL A 194 -61.91 5.96 -28.60
C VAL A 194 -62.74 6.83 -29.53
N VAL A 195 -63.07 6.33 -30.72
CA VAL A 195 -64.11 6.89 -31.59
C VAL A 195 -64.65 5.78 -32.51
N PRO A 196 -65.93 5.79 -32.92
CA PRO A 196 -67.17 6.09 -32.21
C PRO A 196 -68.02 4.83 -31.96
#